data_AF-K2SIX6-F1
#
_entry.id   AF-K2SIX6-F1
#
_cell.length_a   1.000
_cell.length_b   1.000
_cell.length_c   1.000
_cell.angle_alpha   90.00
_cell.angle_beta   90.00
_cell.angle_gamma   90.00
#
_symmetry.space_group_name_H-M   'P 1'
#
loop_
_entity.id
_entity.type
_entity.pdbx_description
1 polymer ?
#
loop_
_entity_poly.entity_id
_entity_poly.type
_entity_poly.pdbx_seq_one_letter_code
_entity_poly.pdbx_strand_id
1 'polypeptide(L)'
;MAVAFPLHRLWLLPLISGVAWFITLFVLLITWVARGTPKYPGQSNPDIAFISDIAAFMLKPFFLIGATITAFAFIGTVCSVHFARYDHRMYGIDDLRHKKYISILAMISGVVAGLGLILLAVMDTFRFHQEHHILLLVCFSGLGISALSTTIVYYDQTVKPSKFRQLRFYCAFSAFVVFLEVVMGLAFVGLMYTGHMRIAGIFEWILAFLGCFYMLAFTGFVAVPIDEGNTQERAPLLQQSVQFST
;
A
#
# COMPACT_ATOMS: atom_id res chain seq x y z
N MET A 1 20.42 21.93 -8.26
CA MET A 1 19.14 22.31 -7.61
C MET A 1 18.79 21.24 -6.60
N ALA A 2 19.02 21.50 -5.31
CA ALA A 2 18.53 20.60 -4.27
C ALA A 2 17.01 20.82 -4.14
N VAL A 3 16.20 19.95 -4.74
CA VAL A 3 14.77 19.93 -4.45
C VAL A 3 14.65 19.57 -2.98
N ALA A 4 14.38 20.56 -2.13
CA ALA A 4 14.15 20.36 -0.70
C ALA A 4 12.78 19.69 -0.52
N PHE A 5 12.71 18.38 -0.77
CA PHE A 5 11.51 17.61 -0.46
C PHE A 5 11.24 17.73 1.05
N PRO A 6 10.03 18.15 1.47
CA PRO A 6 9.69 18.25 2.88
C PRO A 6 9.55 16.85 3.48
N LEU A 7 10.67 16.29 3.96
CA LEU A 7 10.76 14.93 4.53
C LEU A 7 9.71 14.69 5.64
N HIS A 8 9.35 15.73 6.39
CA HIS A 8 8.32 15.69 7.43
C HIS A 8 6.89 15.45 6.91
N ARG A 9 6.64 15.54 5.59
CA ARG A 9 5.31 15.33 4.99
C ARG A 9 5.18 13.97 4.30
N LEU A 10 6.23 13.16 4.26
CA LEU A 10 6.22 11.89 3.54
C LEU A 10 5.16 10.91 4.08
N TRP A 11 4.78 11.02 5.36
CA TRP A 11 3.71 10.24 5.98
C TRP A 11 2.30 10.49 5.40
N LEU A 12 2.09 11.60 4.69
CA LEU A 12 0.80 11.88 4.04
C LEU A 12 0.53 10.93 2.87
N LEU A 13 1.57 10.47 2.17
CA LEU A 13 1.42 9.57 1.02
C LEU A 13 0.77 8.23 1.42
N PRO A 14 1.28 7.47 2.40
CA PRO A 14 0.66 6.23 2.83
C PRO A 14 -0.73 6.44 3.44
N LEU A 15 -0.92 7.55 4.15
CA LEU A 15 -2.22 7.90 4.71
C LEU A 15 -3.27 8.11 3.60
N ILE A 16 -2.95 8.95 2.60
CA ILE A 16 -3.85 9.21 1.46
C ILE A 16 -4.14 7.91 0.71
N SER A 17 -3.12 7.10 0.45
CA SER A 17 -3.26 5.83 -0.26
C SER A 17 -4.20 4.87 0.48
N GLY A 18 -3.95 4.61 1.77
CA GLY A 18 -4.76 3.71 2.58
C GLY A 18 -6.20 4.19 2.79
N VAL A 19 -6.38 5.48 3.10
CA VAL A 19 -7.70 6.07 3.34
C VAL A 19 -8.53 6.15 2.06
N ALA A 20 -7.94 6.59 0.94
CA ALA A 20 -8.64 6.64 -0.34
C ALA A 20 -9.10 5.24 -0.78
N TRP A 21 -8.24 4.23 -0.63
CA TRP A 21 -8.60 2.85 -0.93
C TRP A 21 -9.72 2.33 -0.03
N PHE A 22 -9.61 2.56 1.28
CA PHE A 22 -10.63 2.16 2.25
C PHE A 22 -11.99 2.78 1.94
N ILE A 23 -12.04 4.10 1.72
CA ILE A 23 -13.29 4.81 1.36
C ILE A 23 -13.86 4.23 0.06
N THR A 24 -12.99 3.96 -0.92
CA THR A 24 -13.41 3.39 -2.20
C THR A 24 -14.12 2.06 -2.00
N LEU A 25 -13.46 1.11 -1.31
CA LEU A 25 -14.00 -0.21 -1.02
C LEU A 25 -15.27 -0.14 -0.15
N PHE A 26 -15.26 0.70 0.88
CA PHE A 26 -16.38 0.85 1.80
C PHE A 26 -17.64 1.37 1.10
N VAL A 27 -17.50 2.35 0.21
CA VAL A 27 -18.62 2.88 -0.59
C VAL A 27 -19.13 1.82 -1.58
N LEU A 28 -18.24 1.07 -2.24
CA LEU A 28 -18.65 -0.03 -3.12
C LEU A 28 -19.45 -1.08 -2.35
N LEU A 29 -18.95 -1.51 -1.19
CA LEU A 29 -19.57 -2.54 -0.36
C LEU A 29 -20.93 -2.09 0.19
N ILE A 30 -20.99 -0.90 0.80
CA ILE A 30 -22.24 -0.37 1.36
C ILE A 30 -23.27 -0.15 0.26
N THR A 31 -22.88 0.38 -0.89
CA THR A 31 -23.83 0.62 -1.98
C THR A 31 -24.40 -0.70 -2.49
N TRP A 32 -23.58 -1.75 -2.57
CA TRP A 32 -24.04 -3.08 -2.97
C TRP A 32 -25.00 -3.69 -1.94
N VAL A 33 -24.66 -3.64 -0.65
CA VAL A 33 -25.51 -4.14 0.44
C VAL A 33 -26.82 -3.35 0.54
N ALA A 34 -26.76 -2.01 0.49
CA ALA A 34 -27.93 -1.14 0.60
C ALA A 34 -28.93 -1.32 -0.57
N ARG A 35 -28.47 -1.81 -1.72
CA ARG A 35 -29.31 -2.15 -2.88
C ARG A 35 -29.89 -3.57 -2.82
N GLY A 36 -29.69 -4.30 -1.73
CA GLY A 36 -30.17 -5.68 -1.58
C GLY A 36 -29.32 -6.69 -2.33
N THR A 37 -28.00 -6.49 -2.41
CA THR A 37 -27.03 -7.41 -3.02
C THR A 37 -27.41 -7.85 -4.44
N PRO A 38 -27.58 -6.90 -5.39
CA PRO A 38 -27.97 -7.23 -6.75
C PRO A 38 -26.89 -8.07 -7.45
N LYS A 39 -27.34 -8.91 -8.38
CA LYS A 39 -26.47 -9.62 -9.32
C LYS A 39 -26.25 -8.77 -10.57
N TYR A 40 -25.00 -8.54 -10.93
CA TYR A 40 -24.63 -7.73 -12.08
C TYR A 40 -24.55 -8.56 -13.38
N PRO A 41 -24.79 -7.96 -14.56
CA PRO A 41 -24.55 -8.62 -15.84
C PRO A 41 -23.09 -9.08 -15.99
N GLY A 42 -22.85 -10.32 -16.41
CA GLY A 42 -21.49 -10.85 -16.59
C GLY A 42 -20.76 -11.21 -15.28
N GLN A 43 -21.43 -11.12 -14.13
CA GLN A 43 -20.88 -11.51 -12.84
C GLN A 43 -20.60 -13.02 -12.79
N SER A 44 -19.33 -13.38 -12.59
CA SER A 44 -18.88 -14.78 -12.55
C SER A 44 -19.34 -15.52 -11.30
N ASN A 45 -19.45 -14.83 -10.16
CA ASN A 45 -19.86 -15.43 -8.89
C ASN A 45 -21.36 -15.24 -8.66
N PRO A 46 -22.20 -16.29 -8.58
CA PRO A 46 -23.64 -16.11 -8.40
C PRO A 46 -24.05 -15.55 -7.03
N ASP A 47 -23.20 -15.71 -5.99
CA ASP A 47 -23.58 -15.44 -4.60
C ASP A 47 -23.05 -14.10 -4.06
N ILE A 48 -21.79 -13.77 -4.35
CA ILE A 48 -21.10 -12.59 -3.81
C ILE A 48 -20.49 -11.82 -4.97
N ALA A 49 -20.88 -10.57 -5.16
CA ALA A 49 -20.28 -9.75 -6.21
C ALA A 49 -18.81 -9.48 -5.88
N PHE A 50 -17.93 -9.70 -6.86
CA PHE A 50 -16.55 -9.24 -6.76
C PHE A 50 -16.53 -7.70 -6.79
N ILE A 51 -15.46 -7.12 -6.24
CA ILE A 51 -15.23 -5.67 -6.27
C ILE A 51 -15.28 -5.17 -7.72
N SER A 52 -14.66 -5.93 -8.63
CA SER A 52 -14.63 -5.64 -10.06
C SER A 52 -16.02 -5.64 -10.70
N ASP A 53 -16.92 -6.52 -10.28
CA ASP A 53 -18.30 -6.58 -10.79
C ASP A 53 -19.05 -5.28 -10.46
N ILE A 54 -18.98 -4.82 -9.20
CA ILE A 54 -19.65 -3.58 -8.76
C ILE A 54 -19.01 -2.36 -9.44
N ALA A 55 -17.67 -2.36 -9.54
CA ALA A 55 -16.89 -1.29 -10.14
C ALA A 55 -17.06 -1.18 -11.66
N ALA A 56 -17.63 -2.17 -12.35
CA ALA A 56 -17.83 -2.10 -13.80
C ALA A 56 -19.04 -1.24 -14.24
N PHE A 57 -20.00 -1.00 -13.34
CA PHE A 57 -21.28 -0.35 -13.66
C PHE A 57 -21.37 1.08 -13.09
N MET A 58 -22.42 1.38 -12.34
CA MET A 58 -22.73 2.73 -11.84
C MET A 58 -21.59 3.37 -11.04
N LEU A 59 -20.79 2.56 -10.34
CA LEU A 59 -19.71 3.05 -9.49
C LEU A 59 -18.35 3.08 -10.22
N LYS A 60 -18.30 2.81 -11.53
CA LYS A 60 -17.06 2.87 -12.31
C LYS A 60 -16.32 4.21 -12.20
N PRO A 61 -16.97 5.38 -12.35
CA PRO A 61 -16.27 6.66 -12.23
C PRO A 61 -15.68 6.86 -10.82
N PHE A 62 -16.40 6.41 -9.80
CA PHE A 62 -15.96 6.50 -8.41
C PHE A 62 -14.76 5.58 -8.13
N PHE A 63 -14.83 4.33 -8.59
CA PHE A 63 -13.71 3.39 -8.50
C PHE A 63 -12.48 3.91 -9.25
N LEU A 64 -12.64 4.47 -10.45
CA LEU A 64 -11.54 5.04 -11.22
C LEU A 64 -10.83 6.19 -10.48
N ILE A 65 -11.59 7.13 -9.91
CA ILE A 65 -11.02 8.23 -9.13
C ILE A 65 -10.28 7.70 -7.90
N GLY A 66 -10.94 6.82 -7.14
CA GLY A 66 -10.39 6.22 -5.92
C GLY A 66 -9.12 5.39 -6.18
N ALA A 67 -9.15 4.54 -7.21
CA ALA A 67 -8.02 3.74 -7.67
C ALA A 67 -6.86 4.61 -8.14
N THR A 68 -7.14 5.70 -8.86
CA THR A 68 -6.10 6.63 -9.34
C THR A 68 -5.41 7.34 -8.19
N ILE A 69 -6.18 7.89 -7.24
CA ILE A 69 -5.62 8.54 -6.04
C ILE A 69 -4.78 7.53 -5.24
N THR A 70 -5.32 6.33 -5.01
CA THR A 70 -4.65 5.25 -4.29
C THR A 70 -3.33 4.88 -4.96
N ALA A 71 -3.33 4.68 -6.28
CA ALA A 71 -2.18 4.26 -7.06
C ALA A 71 -1.04 5.28 -7.01
N PHE A 72 -1.31 6.56 -7.30
CA PHE A 72 -0.26 7.59 -7.25
C PHE A 72 0.30 7.77 -5.84
N ALA A 73 -0.57 7.77 -4.82
CA ALA A 73 -0.13 7.86 -3.43
C ALA A 73 0.66 6.62 -3.00
N PHE A 74 0.29 5.43 -3.44
CA PHE A 74 1.00 4.17 -3.18
C PHE A 74 2.39 4.17 -3.82
N ILE A 75 2.49 4.53 -5.11
CA ILE A 75 3.77 4.65 -5.81
C ILE A 75 4.69 5.62 -5.08
N GLY A 76 4.17 6.80 -4.73
CA GLY A 76 4.90 7.78 -3.93
C GLY A 76 5.34 7.22 -2.57
N THR A 77 4.49 6.44 -1.91
CA THR A 77 4.78 5.78 -0.63
C THR A 77 5.93 4.81 -0.75
N VAL A 78 5.87 3.86 -1.69
CA VAL A 78 6.92 2.85 -1.86
C VAL A 78 8.26 3.52 -2.19
N CYS A 79 8.27 4.50 -3.10
CA CYS A 79 9.47 5.28 -3.40
C CYS A 79 9.99 6.01 -2.15
N SER A 80 9.10 6.62 -1.36
CA SER A 80 9.48 7.36 -0.14
C SER A 80 10.04 6.46 0.95
N VAL A 81 9.46 5.28 1.16
CA VAL A 81 9.90 4.29 2.16
C VAL A 81 11.31 3.78 1.84
N HIS A 82 11.57 3.48 0.57
CA HIS A 82 12.88 3.01 0.12
C HIS A 82 13.91 4.14 0.05
N PHE A 83 13.50 5.36 -0.33
CA PHE A 83 14.35 6.55 -0.28
C PHE A 83 14.75 6.92 1.16
N ALA A 84 13.78 7.02 2.09
CA ALA A 84 14.01 7.40 3.48
C ALA A 84 14.97 6.45 4.21
N ARG A 85 15.01 5.17 3.80
CA ARG A 85 15.94 4.18 4.33
C ARG A 85 17.41 4.54 4.10
N TYR A 86 17.73 4.97 2.88
CA TYR A 86 19.11 5.21 2.45
C TYR A 86 19.52 6.68 2.58
N ASP A 87 18.56 7.60 2.66
CA ASP A 87 18.86 9.01 2.87
C ASP A 87 19.37 9.27 4.31
N HIS A 88 20.54 9.90 4.42
CA HIS A 88 21.19 10.17 5.71
C HIS A 88 20.42 11.17 6.59
N ARG A 89 19.47 11.94 6.04
CA ARG A 89 18.63 12.86 6.82
C ARG A 89 17.47 12.15 7.53
N MET A 90 17.22 10.88 7.21
CA MET A 90 16.19 10.04 7.81
C MET A 90 16.85 8.90 8.60
N TYR A 91 17.16 7.76 7.95
CA TYR A 91 17.76 6.61 8.63
C TYR A 91 19.23 6.36 8.24
N GLY A 92 19.62 6.71 7.01
CA GLY A 92 21.00 6.56 6.53
C GLY A 92 21.60 5.16 6.72
N ILE A 93 20.82 4.10 6.46
CA ILE A 93 21.26 2.73 6.74
C ILE A 93 22.25 2.25 5.67
N ASP A 94 23.47 1.94 6.10
CA ASP A 94 24.51 1.34 5.26
C ASP A 94 24.25 -0.17 5.06
N ASP A 95 23.49 -0.50 4.01
CA ASP A 95 23.17 -1.87 3.63
C ASP A 95 24.13 -2.44 2.55
N LEU A 96 24.25 -3.78 2.56
CA LEU A 96 24.89 -4.57 1.51
C LEU A 96 24.25 -4.32 0.14
N ARG A 97 25.04 -4.46 -0.95
CA ARG A 97 24.59 -4.23 -2.34
C ARG A 97 23.30 -5.00 -2.69
N HIS A 98 23.16 -6.25 -2.22
CA HIS A 98 21.97 -7.06 -2.49
C HIS A 98 20.66 -6.42 -2.01
N LYS A 99 20.65 -5.77 -0.84
CA LYS A 99 19.44 -5.11 -0.33
C LYS A 99 19.08 -3.86 -1.12
N LYS A 100 20.07 -3.16 -1.68
CA LYS A 100 19.83 -2.04 -2.60
C LYS A 100 19.12 -2.52 -3.87
N TYR A 101 19.54 -3.66 -4.43
CA TYR A 101 18.86 -4.26 -5.58
C TYR A 101 17.43 -4.73 -5.24
N ILE A 102 17.22 -5.36 -4.07
CA ILE A 102 15.88 -5.78 -3.62
C ILE A 102 14.97 -4.57 -3.39
N SER A 103 15.53 -3.46 -2.89
CA SER A 103 14.79 -2.20 -2.74
C SER A 103 14.37 -1.60 -4.09
N ILE A 104 15.26 -1.62 -5.09
CA ILE A 104 14.91 -1.20 -6.46
C ILE A 104 13.82 -2.11 -7.03
N LEU A 105 13.92 -3.43 -6.84
CA LEU A 105 12.89 -4.38 -7.26
C LEU A 105 11.55 -4.07 -6.58
N ALA A 106 11.56 -3.74 -5.28
CA ALA A 106 10.35 -3.36 -4.54
C ALA A 106 9.68 -2.11 -5.11
N MET A 107 10.47 -1.10 -5.48
CA MET A 107 9.96 0.13 -6.09
C MET A 107 9.38 -0.12 -7.49
N ILE A 108 10.11 -0.83 -8.35
CA ILE A 108 9.66 -1.13 -9.72
C ILE A 108 8.37 -1.95 -9.70
N SER A 109 8.32 -3.02 -8.90
CA SER A 109 7.10 -3.83 -8.74
C SER A 109 5.93 -3.04 -8.14
N GLY A 110 6.19 -2.11 -7.22
CA GLY A 110 5.19 -1.19 -6.68
C GLY A 110 4.64 -0.21 -7.72
N VAL A 111 5.49 0.26 -8.64
CA VAL A 111 5.05 1.07 -9.80
C VAL A 111 4.16 0.25 -10.73
N VAL A 112 4.57 -0.98 -11.06
CA VAL A 112 3.77 -1.89 -11.90
C VAL A 112 2.41 -2.16 -11.25
N ALA A 113 2.37 -2.41 -9.94
CA ALA A 113 1.13 -2.55 -9.18
C ALA A 113 0.23 -1.32 -9.26
N GLY A 114 0.75 -0.12 -8.98
CA GLY A 114 -0.04 1.11 -9.02
C GLY A 114 -0.60 1.40 -10.42
N LEU A 115 0.21 1.23 -11.47
CA LEU A 115 -0.27 1.35 -12.85
C LEU A 115 -1.30 0.28 -13.20
N GLY A 116 -1.09 -0.96 -12.73
CA GLY A 116 -2.04 -2.06 -12.88
C GLY A 116 -3.39 -1.76 -12.26
N LEU A 117 -3.42 -1.14 -11.06
CA LEU A 117 -4.66 -0.72 -10.40
C LEU A 117 -5.44 0.33 -11.21
N ILE A 118 -4.75 1.30 -11.82
CA ILE A 118 -5.39 2.29 -12.71
C ILE A 118 -5.96 1.59 -13.95
N LEU A 119 -5.18 0.69 -14.58
CA LEU A 119 -5.62 -0.05 -15.75
C LEU A 119 -6.83 -0.95 -15.45
N LEU A 120 -6.87 -1.59 -14.28
CA LEU A 120 -8.05 -2.37 -13.81
C LEU A 120 -9.30 -1.52 -13.69
N ALA A 121 -9.17 -0.25 -13.29
CA ALA A 121 -10.29 0.67 -13.20
C ALA A 121 -10.76 1.18 -14.57
N VAL A 122 -9.85 1.32 -15.54
CA VAL A 122 -10.17 1.71 -16.93
C VAL A 122 -10.78 0.54 -17.70
N MET A 123 -10.11 -0.62 -17.68
CA MET A 123 -10.47 -1.86 -18.37
C MET A 123 -11.32 -2.73 -17.46
N ASP A 124 -12.62 -2.42 -17.37
CA ASP A 124 -13.55 -3.12 -16.48
C ASP A 124 -13.83 -4.57 -16.87
N THR A 125 -14.24 -5.39 -15.89
CA THR A 125 -14.50 -6.83 -16.06
C THR A 125 -15.65 -7.15 -17.03
N PHE A 126 -16.55 -6.19 -17.29
CA PHE A 126 -17.71 -6.40 -18.17
C PHE A 126 -17.34 -6.25 -19.65
N ARG A 127 -16.56 -5.22 -20.00
CA ARG A 127 -16.13 -4.94 -21.39
C ARG A 127 -14.85 -5.67 -21.80
N PHE A 128 -13.92 -5.86 -20.87
CA PHE A 128 -12.57 -6.38 -21.14
C PHE A 128 -12.25 -7.56 -20.21
N HIS A 129 -13.11 -8.58 -20.21
CA HIS A 129 -13.06 -9.66 -19.22
C HIS A 129 -11.69 -10.37 -19.16
N GLN A 130 -11.14 -10.76 -20.31
CA GLN A 130 -9.87 -11.51 -20.38
C GLN A 130 -8.69 -10.63 -19.96
N GLU A 131 -8.66 -9.40 -20.46
CA GLU A 131 -7.61 -8.43 -20.15
C GLU A 131 -7.66 -8.02 -18.68
N HIS A 132 -8.85 -7.88 -18.11
CA HIS A 132 -9.04 -7.56 -16.69
C HIS A 132 -8.45 -8.65 -15.79
N HIS A 133 -8.66 -9.94 -16.09
CA HIS A 133 -8.06 -11.04 -15.33
C HIS A 133 -6.53 -11.04 -15.41
N ILE A 134 -5.96 -10.77 -16.59
CA ILE A 134 -4.50 -10.68 -16.76
C ILE A 134 -3.95 -9.47 -15.98
N LEU A 135 -4.61 -8.32 -16.06
CA LEU A 135 -4.25 -7.12 -15.31
C LEU A 135 -4.37 -7.34 -13.79
N LEU A 136 -5.35 -8.13 -13.35
CA LEU A 136 -5.54 -8.48 -11.95
C LEU A 136 -4.35 -9.30 -11.46
N LEU A 137 -3.96 -10.33 -12.23
CA LEU A 137 -2.79 -11.15 -11.93
C LEU A 137 -1.50 -10.31 -11.88
N VAL A 138 -1.30 -9.42 -12.85
CA VAL A 138 -0.12 -8.52 -12.90
C VAL A 138 -0.10 -7.57 -11.71
N CYS A 139 -1.25 -6.95 -11.38
CA CYS A 139 -1.39 -6.02 -10.26
C CYS A 139 -1.09 -6.71 -8.92
N PHE A 140 -1.73 -7.84 -8.64
CA PHE A 140 -1.52 -8.62 -7.42
C PHE A 140 -0.08 -9.16 -7.32
N SER A 141 0.49 -9.63 -8.43
CA SER A 141 1.89 -10.09 -8.45
C SER A 141 2.85 -8.94 -8.17
N GLY A 142 2.63 -7.76 -8.77
CA GLY A 142 3.40 -6.56 -8.50
C GLY A 142 3.32 -6.13 -7.03
N LEU A 143 2.11 -6.12 -6.45
CA LEU A 143 1.89 -5.83 -5.03
C LEU A 143 2.63 -6.82 -4.14
N GLY A 144 2.47 -8.12 -4.40
CA GLY A 144 3.12 -9.18 -3.63
C GLY A 144 4.64 -9.13 -3.69
N ILE A 145 5.23 -8.95 -4.90
CA ILE A 145 6.68 -8.80 -5.06
C ILE A 145 7.18 -7.55 -4.32
N SER A 146 6.46 -6.43 -4.43
CA SER A 146 6.82 -5.18 -3.74
C SER A 146 6.80 -5.35 -2.23
N ALA A 147 5.77 -6.02 -1.72
CA ALA A 147 5.56 -6.22 -0.29
C ALA A 147 6.56 -7.21 0.33
N LEU A 148 6.81 -8.34 -0.34
CA LEU A 148 7.84 -9.30 0.07
C LEU A 148 9.22 -8.67 0.03
N SER A 149 9.56 -7.96 -1.04
CA SER A 149 10.87 -7.30 -1.17
C SER A 149 11.07 -6.23 -0.09
N THR A 150 10.03 -5.44 0.22
CA THR A 150 10.08 -4.45 1.30
C THR A 150 10.25 -5.11 2.66
N THR A 151 9.54 -6.21 2.91
CA THR A 151 9.67 -7.00 4.15
C THR A 151 11.09 -7.56 4.30
N ILE A 152 11.69 -8.08 3.23
CA ILE A 152 13.08 -8.59 3.24
C ILE A 152 14.08 -7.47 3.56
N VAL A 153 13.92 -6.30 2.95
CA VAL A 153 14.79 -5.13 3.20
C VAL A 153 14.72 -4.67 4.67
N TYR A 154 13.52 -4.70 5.26
CA TYR A 154 13.27 -4.25 6.64
C TYR A 154 13.32 -5.38 7.70
N TYR A 155 13.66 -6.60 7.31
CA TYR A 155 13.70 -7.76 8.23
C TYR A 155 14.63 -7.54 9.43
N ASP A 156 15.82 -6.98 9.20
CA ASP A 156 16.78 -6.67 10.28
C ASP A 156 16.20 -5.71 11.32
N GLN A 157 15.38 -4.74 10.90
CA GLN A 157 14.76 -3.76 11.79
C GLN A 157 13.60 -4.35 12.60
N THR A 158 13.09 -5.51 12.16
CA THR A 158 12.02 -6.25 12.85
C THR A 158 12.59 -7.13 13.97
N VAL A 159 13.72 -7.80 13.70
CA VAL A 159 14.33 -8.80 14.59
C VAL A 159 15.32 -8.19 15.56
N LYS A 160 16.21 -7.32 15.10
CA LYS A 160 17.23 -6.70 15.96
C LYS A 160 16.58 -5.56 16.76
N PRO A 161 17.04 -5.26 17.99
CA PRO A 161 16.58 -4.10 18.73
C PRO A 161 16.94 -2.84 17.93
N SER A 162 15.97 -2.33 17.16
CA SER A 162 16.10 -1.05 16.47
C SER A 162 16.11 0.07 17.50
N LYS A 163 16.97 1.09 17.30
CA LYS A 163 16.99 2.29 18.14
C LYS A 163 15.62 3.00 18.17
N PHE A 164 14.77 2.76 17.18
CA PHE A 164 13.45 3.38 17.03
C PHE A 164 12.33 2.39 17.39
N ARG A 165 11.83 2.46 18.63
CA ARG A 165 10.81 1.51 19.15
C ARG A 165 9.52 1.50 18.31
N GLN A 166 9.10 2.65 17.79
CA GLN A 166 7.90 2.77 16.94
C GLN A 166 8.10 2.07 15.59
N LEU A 167 9.26 2.25 14.95
CA LEU A 167 9.56 1.64 13.64
C LEU A 167 9.46 0.11 13.70
N ARG A 168 9.96 -0.52 14.76
CA ARG A 168 9.88 -1.99 14.92
C ARG A 168 8.44 -2.48 14.95
N PHE A 169 7.54 -1.78 15.63
CA PHE A 169 6.11 -2.14 15.67
C PHE A 169 5.51 -2.12 14.26
N TYR A 170 5.73 -1.04 13.50
CA TYR A 170 5.23 -0.93 12.13
C TYR A 170 5.84 -1.95 11.18
N CYS A 171 7.13 -2.26 11.31
CA CYS A 171 7.77 -3.31 10.51
C CYS A 171 7.24 -4.72 10.84
N ALA A 172 7.04 -5.03 12.13
CA ALA A 172 6.47 -6.31 12.56
C ALA A 172 5.01 -6.45 12.11
N PHE A 173 4.22 -5.39 12.29
CA PHE A 173 2.83 -5.34 11.85
C PHE A 173 2.72 -5.48 10.33
N SER A 174 3.53 -4.74 9.56
CA SER A 174 3.53 -4.86 8.09
C SER A 174 3.95 -6.26 7.66
N ALA A 175 4.98 -6.87 8.26
CA ALA A 175 5.41 -8.23 7.92
C ALA A 175 4.31 -9.26 8.20
N PHE A 176 3.58 -9.12 9.30
CA PHE A 176 2.41 -9.95 9.60
C PHE A 176 1.30 -9.79 8.57
N VAL A 177 0.97 -8.54 8.19
CA VAL A 177 -0.03 -8.27 7.16
C VAL A 177 0.39 -8.86 5.81
N VAL A 178 1.64 -8.68 5.39
CA VAL A 178 2.16 -9.27 4.13
C VAL A 178 2.09 -10.79 4.15
N PHE A 179 2.41 -11.43 5.27
CA PHE A 179 2.26 -12.88 5.41
C PHE A 179 0.81 -13.31 5.19
N LEU A 180 -0.15 -12.62 5.82
CA LEU A 180 -1.58 -12.90 5.63
C LEU A 180 -2.00 -12.66 4.17
N GLU A 181 -1.58 -11.55 3.55
CA GLU A 181 -1.91 -11.24 2.16
C GLU A 181 -1.38 -12.30 1.18
N VAL A 182 -0.17 -12.80 1.38
CA VAL A 182 0.40 -13.84 0.51
C VAL A 182 -0.35 -15.16 0.68
N VAL A 183 -0.61 -15.59 1.91
CA VAL A 183 -1.35 -16.85 2.17
C VAL A 183 -2.77 -16.76 1.61
N MET A 184 -3.46 -15.67 1.89
CA MET A 184 -4.83 -15.46 1.41
C MET A 184 -4.89 -15.23 -0.09
N GLY A 185 -3.88 -14.57 -0.69
CA GLY A 185 -3.78 -14.34 -2.12
C GLY A 185 -3.59 -15.63 -2.90
N LEU A 186 -2.72 -16.53 -2.42
CA LEU A 186 -2.56 -17.87 -3.00
C LEU A 186 -3.85 -18.69 -2.89
N ALA A 187 -4.53 -18.63 -1.75
CA ALA A 187 -5.82 -19.28 -1.57
C ALA A 187 -6.89 -18.71 -2.52
N PHE A 188 -6.97 -17.38 -2.66
CA PHE A 188 -7.87 -16.71 -3.59
C PHE A 188 -7.66 -17.17 -5.04
N VAL A 189 -6.41 -17.16 -5.50
CA VAL A 189 -6.06 -17.63 -6.86
C VAL A 189 -6.44 -19.10 -7.04
N GLY A 190 -6.14 -19.97 -6.07
CA GLY A 190 -6.53 -21.39 -6.12
C GLY A 190 -8.05 -21.60 -6.15
N LEU A 191 -8.81 -20.82 -5.37
CA LEU A 191 -10.28 -20.87 -5.36
C LEU A 191 -10.88 -20.41 -6.70
N MET A 192 -10.29 -19.37 -7.31
CA MET A 192 -10.68 -18.92 -8.66
C MET A 192 -10.47 -20.02 -9.71
N TYR A 193 -9.30 -20.69 -9.70
CA TYR A 193 -9.02 -21.79 -10.64
C TYR A 193 -9.89 -23.03 -10.43
N THR A 194 -10.30 -23.31 -9.20
CA THR A 194 -11.15 -24.47 -8.86
C THR A 194 -12.65 -24.18 -8.95
N GLY A 195 -13.05 -22.96 -9.33
CA GLY A 195 -14.45 -22.58 -9.50
C GLY A 195 -15.23 -22.34 -8.21
N HIS A 196 -14.56 -22.22 -7.06
CA HIS A 196 -15.18 -21.94 -5.75
C HIS A 196 -15.49 -20.45 -5.59
N MET A 197 -16.31 -19.91 -6.50
CA MET A 197 -16.48 -18.46 -6.69
C MET A 197 -16.98 -17.76 -5.42
N ARG A 198 -17.93 -18.35 -4.68
CA ARG A 198 -18.46 -17.79 -3.44
C ARG A 198 -17.36 -17.48 -2.43
N ILE A 199 -16.47 -18.44 -2.19
CA ILE A 199 -15.37 -18.29 -1.22
C ILE A 199 -14.32 -17.33 -1.79
N ALA A 200 -14.02 -17.41 -3.09
CA ALA A 200 -13.13 -16.47 -3.76
C ALA A 200 -13.60 -15.01 -3.59
N GLY A 201 -14.90 -14.74 -3.70
CA GLY A 201 -15.47 -13.40 -3.47
C GLY A 201 -15.22 -12.88 -2.06
N ILE A 202 -15.38 -13.73 -1.04
CA ILE A 202 -15.07 -13.36 0.36
C ILE A 202 -13.59 -13.02 0.51
N PHE A 203 -12.71 -13.84 -0.07
CA PHE A 203 -11.27 -13.62 0.00
C PHE A 203 -10.84 -12.34 -0.72
N GLU A 204 -11.43 -12.01 -1.88
CA GLU A 204 -11.14 -10.77 -2.60
C GLU A 204 -11.43 -9.54 -1.72
N TRP A 205 -12.60 -9.49 -1.08
CA TRP A 205 -12.96 -8.41 -0.18
C TRP A 205 -12.01 -8.30 1.02
N ILE A 206 -11.69 -9.44 1.66
CA ILE A 206 -10.76 -9.43 2.80
C ILE A 206 -9.37 -8.97 2.37
N LEU A 207 -8.85 -9.48 1.24
CA LEU A 207 -7.55 -9.08 0.68
C LEU A 207 -7.52 -7.59 0.36
N ALA A 208 -8.57 -7.06 -0.26
CA ALA A 208 -8.63 -5.64 -0.63
C ALA A 208 -8.60 -4.72 0.60
N PHE A 209 -9.36 -5.06 1.66
CA PHE A 209 -9.32 -4.31 2.92
C PHE A 209 -8.01 -4.52 3.69
N LEU A 210 -7.43 -5.71 3.65
CA LEU A 210 -6.12 -6.00 4.25
C LEU A 210 -5.03 -5.12 3.64
N GLY A 211 -5.09 -4.92 2.31
CA GLY A 211 -4.24 -3.98 1.59
C GLY A 211 -4.34 -2.53 2.09
N CYS A 212 -5.51 -2.08 2.58
CA CYS A 212 -5.61 -0.77 3.25
C CYS A 212 -4.68 -0.69 4.47
N PHE A 213 -4.72 -1.70 5.34
CA PHE A 213 -3.91 -1.73 6.55
C PHE A 213 -2.43 -1.86 6.25
N TYR A 214 -2.07 -2.61 5.21
CA TYR A 214 -0.69 -2.68 4.71
C TYR A 214 -0.19 -1.30 4.29
N MET A 215 -0.95 -0.58 3.46
CA MET A 215 -0.57 0.77 3.00
C MET A 215 -0.48 1.76 4.16
N LEU A 216 -1.41 1.70 5.12
CA LEU A 216 -1.37 2.54 6.32
C LEU A 216 -0.18 2.24 7.21
N ALA A 217 0.31 0.99 7.27
CA ALA A 217 1.49 0.63 8.05
C ALA A 217 2.73 1.43 7.63
N PHE A 218 2.81 1.84 6.36
CA PHE A 218 3.92 2.65 5.86
C PHE A 218 3.97 4.06 6.45
N THR A 219 2.91 4.59 7.08
CA THR A 219 3.00 5.89 7.77
C THR A 219 4.12 5.88 8.82
N GLY A 220 4.29 4.75 9.53
CA GLY A 220 5.35 4.60 10.53
C GLY A 220 6.75 4.43 9.95
N PHE A 221 6.88 4.05 8.68
CA PHE A 221 8.18 3.92 8.01
C PHE A 221 8.75 5.29 7.65
N VAL A 222 7.88 6.23 7.27
CA VAL A 222 8.27 7.59 6.82
C VAL A 222 7.94 8.69 7.82
N ALA A 223 7.41 8.33 9.01
CA ALA A 223 7.29 9.26 10.12
C ALA A 223 8.71 9.62 10.60
N VAL A 224 9.05 10.90 10.54
CA VAL A 224 10.31 11.41 11.11
C VAL A 224 10.30 11.09 12.61
N PRO A 225 11.34 10.42 13.15
CA PRO A 225 11.46 10.25 14.59
C PRO A 225 11.45 11.64 15.25
N ILE A 226 10.45 11.92 16.09
CA ILE A 226 10.52 13.04 17.01
C ILE A 226 11.53 12.62 18.07
N ASP A 227 12.78 13.02 17.86
CA ASP A 227 13.88 12.66 18.73
C ASP A 227 13.74 13.48 20.02
N GLU A 228 13.04 12.93 21.01
CA GLU A 228 12.90 13.54 22.34
C GLU A 228 14.27 13.79 23.01
N GLY A 229 15.30 13.02 22.64
CA GLY A 229 16.68 13.24 23.08
C GLY A 229 17.37 14.45 22.45
N ASN A 230 17.04 14.80 21.20
CA ASN A 230 17.67 15.92 20.48
C ASN A 230 17.01 17.27 20.80
N THR A 231 15.82 17.25 21.38
CA THR A 231 15.11 18.47 21.82
C THR A 231 15.82 19.13 23.00
N GLN A 232 16.41 18.35 23.92
CA GLN A 232 17.21 18.88 25.02
C GLN A 232 18.58 19.43 24.57
N GLU A 233 19.25 18.78 23.61
CA GLU A 233 20.52 19.28 23.04
C GLU A 233 20.34 20.53 22.17
N ARG A 234 19.19 20.68 21.48
CA ARG A 234 18.92 21.85 20.62
C ARG A 234 18.30 23.04 21.34
N ALA A 235 17.70 22.84 22.52
CA ALA A 235 17.13 23.92 23.32
C ALA A 235 18.13 25.09 23.60
N PRO A 236 19.39 24.84 24.01
CA PRO A 236 20.34 25.94 24.23
C PRO A 236 20.79 26.63 22.94
N LEU A 237 20.88 25.91 21.81
CA LEU A 237 21.28 26.47 20.52
C LEU A 237 20.18 27.38 19.93
N LEU A 238 18.91 27.02 20.14
CA LEU A 238 17.78 27.84 19.75
C LEU A 238 17.67 29.10 20.62
N GLN A 239 17.92 29.01 21.92
CA GLN A 239 18.01 30.18 22.82
C GLN A 239 19.16 31.12 22.45
N GLN A 240 20.34 30.60 22.09
CA GLN A 240 21.46 31.40 21.61
C GLN A 240 21.12 32.14 20.31
N SER A 241 20.48 31.48 19.35
CA SER A 241 20.09 32.13 18.09
C SER A 241 19.11 33.30 18.29
N VAL A 242 18.26 33.23 19.32
CA VAL A 242 17.34 34.32 19.69
C VAL A 242 18.08 35.48 20.37
N GLN A 243 19.12 35.23 21.17
CA GLN A 243 19.94 36.28 21.79
C GLN A 243 20.84 37.04 20.81
N PHE A 244 21.27 36.42 19.70
CA PHE A 244 22.04 37.10 18.66
C PHE A 244 21.16 37.85 17.63
N SER A 245 19.84 37.77 17.78
CA SER A 245 18.86 38.42 16.88
C SER A 245 18.18 39.64 17.51
N THR A 246 18.59 40.05 18.71
CA THR A 246 18.20 41.28 19.42
C THR A 246 19.40 42.18 19.59
#